data_AF-A0A0A1UH09-F1
#
_entry.id   AF-A0A0A1UH09-F1
#
_cell.length_a   1.000
_cell.length_b   1.000
_cell.length_c   1.000
_cell.angle_alpha   90.00
_cell.angle_beta   90.00
_cell.angle_gamma   90.00
#
_symmetry.space_group_name_H-M   'P 1'
#
loop_
_entity.id
_entity.type
_entity.pdbx_description
1 polymer ?
#
loop_
_entity_poly.entity_id
_entity_poly.type
_entity_poly.pdbx_seq_one_letter_code
_entity_poly.pdbx_strand_id
1 'polypeptide(L)'
;MTMYTKTYRTGAEEEFRYGIFKKNLEDIRRLNKERRKRTDAHHDINMYTDLLDNELPINHHMEVLVSTQDKKFGELFNKTTKSALKGDQKWNEIPSLPSGDNLPKYHAYCGDYVKSNTERVKVDFCGEQVNQASCGCCYATALANLGQYLYTNLTYQQYGCVKHSAIPKFGVQRYLDITSTSATKRCCGGNSKDVMNAVPSFSLESDYP
;
A
#
# COMPACT_ATOMS: atom_id res chain seq x y z
N MET A 1 -28.33 6.48 -11.23
CA MET A 1 -27.30 6.56 -10.17
C MET A 1 -26.01 5.97 -10.75
N THR A 2 -25.13 6.81 -11.31
CA THR A 2 -23.82 6.40 -11.85
C THR A 2 -22.81 6.44 -10.70
N MET A 3 -22.75 5.35 -9.92
CA MET A 3 -21.95 5.27 -8.69
C MET A 3 -20.43 5.35 -8.96
N TYR A 4 -20.01 4.87 -10.12
CA TYR A 4 -18.65 4.98 -10.64
C TYR A 4 -18.78 5.71 -11.97
N THR A 5 -18.18 6.89 -12.11
CA THR A 5 -18.24 7.76 -13.30
C THR A 5 -17.57 7.10 -14.51
N LYS A 6 -18.21 6.06 -15.05
CA LYS A 6 -17.79 5.28 -16.21
C LYS A 6 -18.33 5.93 -17.47
N THR A 7 -17.48 6.03 -18.48
CA THR A 7 -17.83 6.56 -19.79
C THR A 7 -17.35 5.56 -20.85
N TYR A 8 -18.27 5.09 -21.66
CA TYR A 8 -17.98 4.21 -22.80
C TYR A 8 -18.11 5.01 -24.09
N ARG A 9 -17.16 4.82 -25.03
CA ARG A 9 -17.06 5.64 -26.24
C ARG A 9 -18.07 5.25 -27.30
N THR A 10 -18.50 3.98 -27.30
CA THR A 10 -19.41 3.41 -28.31
C THR A 10 -20.44 2.51 -27.64
N GLY A 11 -21.59 2.32 -28.29
CA GLY A 11 -22.61 1.38 -27.81
C GLY A 11 -22.10 -0.07 -27.76
N ALA A 12 -21.22 -0.46 -28.70
CA ALA A 12 -20.60 -1.78 -28.69
C ALA A 12 -19.66 -1.97 -27.47
N GLU A 13 -18.92 -0.94 -27.08
CA GLU A 13 -18.12 -0.96 -25.86
C GLU A 13 -18.99 -1.08 -24.61
N GLU A 14 -20.08 -0.33 -24.53
CA GLU A 14 -21.03 -0.40 -23.41
C GLU A 14 -21.64 -1.81 -23.28
N GLU A 15 -22.08 -2.41 -24.39
CA GLU A 15 -22.64 -3.76 -24.40
C GLU A 15 -21.61 -4.81 -23.97
N PHE A 16 -20.37 -4.70 -24.46
CA PHE A 16 -19.27 -5.57 -24.06
C PHE A 16 -18.98 -5.46 -22.55
N ARG A 17 -18.89 -4.24 -22.02
CA ARG A 17 -18.66 -3.96 -20.59
C ARG A 17 -19.80 -4.48 -19.72
N TYR A 18 -21.03 -4.34 -20.19
CA TYR A 18 -22.19 -4.89 -19.50
C TYR A 18 -22.19 -6.42 -19.45
N GLY A 19 -21.69 -7.08 -20.50
CA GLY A 19 -21.44 -8.52 -20.50
C GLY A 19 -20.45 -8.95 -19.41
N ILE A 20 -19.32 -8.25 -19.28
CA ILE A 20 -18.32 -8.48 -18.22
C ILE A 20 -18.95 -8.28 -16.84
N PHE A 21 -19.66 -7.16 -16.66
CA PHE A 21 -20.34 -6.83 -15.42
C PHE A 21 -21.30 -7.92 -14.96
N LYS A 22 -22.14 -8.45 -15.87
CA LYS A 22 -23.07 -9.54 -15.54
C LYS A 22 -22.35 -10.80 -15.07
N LYS A 23 -21.29 -11.20 -15.79
CA LYS A 23 -20.48 -12.36 -15.41
C LYS A 23 -19.89 -12.19 -14.02
N ASN A 24 -19.27 -11.04 -13.75
CA ASN A 24 -18.67 -10.74 -12.45
C ASN A 24 -19.73 -10.63 -11.33
N LEU A 25 -20.94 -10.17 -11.64
CA LEU A 25 -22.06 -10.14 -10.69
C LEU A 25 -22.55 -11.55 -10.32
N GLU A 26 -22.59 -12.48 -11.27
CA GLU A 26 -22.90 -13.88 -11.00
C GLU A 26 -21.87 -14.50 -10.07
N ASP A 27 -20.59 -14.23 -10.29
CA ASP A 27 -19.51 -14.68 -9.41
C ASP A 27 -19.59 -14.07 -8.01
N ILE A 28 -19.85 -12.76 -7.90
CA ILE A 28 -20.07 -12.08 -6.61
C ILE A 28 -21.20 -12.77 -5.83
N ARG A 29 -22.33 -13.06 -6.50
CA ARG A 29 -23.47 -13.74 -5.87
C ARG A 29 -23.13 -15.16 -5.46
N ARG A 30 -22.38 -15.90 -6.27
CA ARG A 30 -21.93 -17.26 -5.97
C ARG A 30 -21.03 -17.27 -4.73
N LEU A 31 -19.98 -16.45 -4.73
CA LEU A 31 -19.04 -16.32 -3.60
C LEU A 31 -19.75 -15.91 -2.30
N ASN A 32 -20.70 -14.97 -2.38
CA ASN A 32 -21.47 -14.56 -1.21
C ASN A 32 -22.39 -15.67 -0.67
N LYS A 33 -22.89 -16.58 -1.51
CA LYS A 33 -23.67 -17.75 -1.07
C LYS A 33 -22.79 -18.83 -0.40
N GLU A 34 -21.52 -18.88 -0.75
CA GLU A 34 -20.55 -19.84 -0.17
C GLU A 34 -20.06 -19.42 1.24
N ARG A 35 -20.35 -18.18 1.67
CA ARG A 35 -20.02 -17.67 3.00
C ARG A 35 -20.72 -18.48 4.09
N ARG A 36 -19.95 -18.91 5.09
CA ARG A 36 -20.42 -19.73 6.21
C ARG A 36 -20.51 -18.93 7.51
N LYS A 37 -19.69 -17.89 7.64
CA LYS A 37 -19.60 -17.02 8.82
C LYS A 37 -19.75 -15.56 8.43
N ARG A 38 -20.22 -14.75 9.37
CA ARG A 38 -20.33 -13.29 9.18
C ARG A 38 -18.96 -12.62 8.93
N THR A 39 -17.88 -13.22 9.43
CA THR A 39 -16.50 -12.76 9.26
C THR A 39 -15.90 -13.12 7.91
N ASP A 40 -16.55 -13.99 7.13
CA ASP A 40 -16.07 -14.35 5.80
C ASP A 40 -16.19 -13.13 4.88
N ALA A 41 -15.23 -12.99 3.96
CA ALA A 41 -15.17 -11.91 2.99
C ALA A 41 -16.53 -11.71 2.31
N HIS A 42 -16.99 -10.46 2.25
CA HIS A 42 -18.17 -10.07 1.51
C HIS A 42 -17.73 -9.45 0.19
N HIS A 43 -18.28 -9.94 -0.92
CA HIS A 43 -17.98 -9.44 -2.24
C HIS A 43 -19.11 -8.50 -2.68
N ASP A 44 -18.80 -7.34 -3.22
CA ASP A 44 -19.79 -6.37 -3.68
C ASP A 44 -19.34 -5.73 -5.00
N ILE A 45 -20.29 -5.09 -5.68
CA ILE A 45 -20.04 -4.31 -6.87
C ILE A 45 -19.11 -3.14 -6.52
N ASN A 46 -18.07 -2.94 -7.33
CA ASN A 46 -17.11 -1.86 -7.18
C ASN A 46 -16.66 -1.32 -8.54
N MET A 47 -15.70 -0.38 -8.53
CA MET A 47 -15.20 0.26 -9.74
C MET A 47 -14.47 -0.67 -10.73
N TYR A 48 -14.21 -1.92 -10.33
CA TYR A 48 -13.51 -2.94 -11.14
C TYR A 48 -14.46 -4.01 -11.69
N THR A 49 -15.76 -3.99 -11.33
CA THR A 49 -16.70 -5.06 -11.70
C THR A 49 -16.95 -5.19 -13.20
N ASP A 50 -16.68 -4.15 -14.00
CA ASP A 50 -16.79 -4.16 -15.47
C ASP A 50 -15.44 -4.30 -16.19
N LEU A 51 -14.39 -4.63 -15.45
CA LEU A 51 -13.03 -4.82 -15.98
C LEU A 51 -12.72 -6.31 -16.19
N LEU A 52 -11.89 -6.57 -17.20
CA LEU A 52 -11.19 -7.83 -17.41
C LEU A 52 -10.00 -7.95 -16.46
N ASP A 53 -9.55 -9.18 -16.22
CA ASP A 53 -8.40 -9.46 -15.34
C ASP A 53 -7.12 -8.72 -15.79
N ASN A 54 -6.93 -8.53 -17.09
CA ASN A 54 -5.77 -7.82 -17.64
C ASN A 54 -5.89 -6.28 -17.57
N GLU A 55 -7.05 -5.76 -17.21
CA GLU A 55 -7.31 -4.32 -17.00
C GLU A 55 -7.23 -3.94 -15.52
N LEU A 56 -7.13 -4.92 -14.64
CA LEU A 56 -6.90 -4.68 -13.22
C LEU A 56 -5.49 -4.09 -13.02
N PRO A 57 -5.30 -3.20 -12.02
CA PRO A 57 -4.01 -2.56 -11.74
C PRO A 57 -2.88 -3.55 -11.40
N ILE A 58 -3.25 -4.76 -10.99
CA ILE A 58 -2.35 -5.88 -10.73
C ILE A 58 -2.79 -7.04 -11.63
N ASN A 59 -2.11 -7.21 -12.76
CA ASN A 59 -2.32 -8.36 -13.62
C ASN A 59 -1.60 -9.58 -13.01
N HIS A 60 -2.28 -10.73 -12.98
CA HIS A 60 -1.72 -12.01 -12.49
C HIS A 60 -0.41 -12.44 -13.17
N HIS A 61 -0.08 -11.88 -14.34
CA HIS A 61 1.14 -12.14 -15.08
C HIS A 61 2.28 -11.14 -14.82
N MET A 62 2.11 -10.21 -13.87
CA MET A 62 3.18 -9.27 -13.52
C MET A 62 4.27 -9.99 -12.73
N GLU A 63 5.42 -10.23 -13.37
CA GLU A 63 6.59 -10.80 -12.68
C GLU A 63 7.05 -9.84 -11.57
N VAL A 64 7.01 -10.31 -10.32
CA VAL A 64 7.63 -9.61 -9.19
C VAL A 64 9.12 -9.86 -9.27
N LEU A 65 9.82 -8.98 -9.98
CA LEU A 65 11.28 -8.99 -10.01
C LEU A 65 11.79 -8.63 -8.61
N VAL A 66 12.45 -9.57 -7.94
CA VAL A 66 13.17 -9.28 -6.70
C VAL A 66 14.40 -8.46 -7.07
N SER A 67 14.60 -7.33 -6.38
CA SER A 67 15.71 -6.41 -6.63
C SER A 67 17.05 -7.14 -6.71
N THR A 68 17.67 -7.09 -7.89
CA THR A 68 19.01 -7.64 -8.11
C THR A 68 20.10 -6.85 -7.35
N GLN A 69 19.74 -5.77 -6.65
CA GLN A 69 20.66 -5.14 -5.70
C GLN A 69 21.15 -6.12 -4.64
N ASP A 70 20.47 -7.23 -4.34
CA ASP A 70 20.99 -8.20 -3.37
C ASP A 70 22.35 -8.81 -3.76
N LYS A 71 22.74 -8.84 -5.05
CA LYS A 71 24.09 -9.30 -5.45
C LYS A 71 25.18 -8.22 -5.36
N LYS A 72 24.91 -6.98 -5.82
CA LYS A 72 25.90 -5.89 -5.75
C LYS A 72 25.93 -5.16 -4.41
N PHE A 73 24.83 -5.11 -3.68
CA PHE A 73 24.79 -4.58 -2.31
C PHE A 73 25.46 -5.57 -1.36
N GLY A 74 25.30 -6.89 -1.54
CA GLY A 74 26.12 -7.89 -0.82
C GLY A 74 27.63 -7.71 -1.00
N GLU A 75 28.07 -7.20 -2.17
CA GLU A 75 29.49 -6.97 -2.47
C GLU A 75 30.01 -5.57 -2.08
N LEU A 76 29.22 -4.49 -2.25
CA LEU A 76 29.58 -3.14 -1.82
C LEU A 76 29.49 -2.97 -0.29
N PHE A 77 28.51 -3.57 0.37
CA PHE A 77 28.39 -3.56 1.84
C PHE A 77 29.48 -4.42 2.52
N ASN A 78 30.05 -5.39 1.82
CA ASN A 78 31.24 -6.09 2.33
C ASN A 78 32.51 -5.22 2.30
N LYS A 79 32.58 -4.22 1.41
CA LYS A 79 33.77 -3.36 1.24
C LYS A 79 33.71 -2.05 2.03
N THR A 80 32.54 -1.41 2.16
CA THR A 80 32.45 -0.09 2.79
C THR A 80 32.02 -0.15 4.26
N THR A 81 31.38 -1.24 4.71
CA THR A 81 30.74 -1.30 6.04
C THR A 81 31.52 -2.05 7.12
N LYS A 82 32.70 -2.62 6.83
CA LYS A 82 33.62 -3.05 7.91
C LYS A 82 34.11 -1.90 8.80
N SER A 83 34.03 -0.66 8.32
CA SER A 83 34.41 0.53 9.10
C SER A 83 33.21 1.30 9.67
N ALA A 84 32.04 1.24 9.02
CA ALA A 84 30.86 2.04 9.38
C ALA A 84 29.76 1.29 10.16
N LEU A 85 29.80 -0.05 10.24
CA LEU A 85 28.96 -0.85 11.12
C LEU A 85 29.78 -1.38 12.30
N LYS A 86 30.10 -0.50 13.26
CA LYS A 86 30.33 -0.91 14.66
C LYS A 86 28.98 -1.10 15.37
N GLY A 87 28.11 -1.87 14.75
CA GLY A 87 26.79 -2.22 15.22
C GLY A 87 26.39 -3.50 14.54
N ASP A 88 26.77 -4.61 15.16
CA ASP A 88 26.53 -5.99 14.74
C ASP A 88 25.02 -6.30 14.71
N GLN A 89 24.28 -5.80 13.72
CA GLN A 89 23.00 -6.42 13.38
C GLN A 89 23.13 -7.13 12.04
N LYS A 90 23.15 -8.47 12.10
CA LYS A 90 23.08 -9.29 10.89
C LYS A 90 21.78 -8.99 10.17
N TRP A 91 21.83 -8.98 8.84
CA TRP A 91 20.65 -8.84 8.00
C TRP A 91 19.63 -9.92 8.40
N ASN A 92 18.44 -9.52 8.87
CA ASN A 92 17.36 -10.33 9.49
C ASN A 92 17.41 -10.53 11.02
N GLU A 93 18.31 -9.87 11.76
CA GLU A 93 18.14 -9.79 13.21
C GLU A 93 16.97 -8.86 13.52
N ILE A 94 15.88 -9.45 13.97
CA ILE A 94 14.74 -8.73 14.54
C ILE A 94 15.31 -7.78 15.60
N PRO A 95 15.00 -6.48 15.56
CA PRO A 95 15.46 -5.55 16.60
C PRO A 95 15.04 -6.07 17.96
N SER A 96 15.85 -5.82 18.99
CA SER A 96 15.56 -6.23 20.36
C SER A 96 14.12 -5.84 20.72
N LEU A 97 13.24 -6.83 20.78
CA LEU A 97 11.85 -6.59 21.12
C LEU A 97 11.78 -6.21 22.61
N PRO A 98 10.92 -5.26 23.00
CA PRO A 98 10.71 -4.97 24.41
C PRO A 98 10.34 -6.26 25.14
N SER A 99 10.93 -6.46 26.33
CA SER A 99 10.70 -7.64 27.17
C SER A 99 9.23 -7.75 27.60
N GLY A 100 8.65 -8.94 27.47
CA GLY A 100 7.28 -9.26 27.89
C GLY A 100 6.38 -9.65 26.71
N ASP A 101 5.41 -10.53 26.98
CA ASP A 101 4.52 -11.10 25.95
C ASP A 101 3.12 -10.45 25.93
N ASN A 102 2.96 -9.30 26.59
CA ASN A 102 1.68 -8.60 26.67
C ASN A 102 1.41 -7.78 25.40
N LEU A 103 1.16 -8.48 24.31
CA LEU A 103 0.65 -7.89 23.08
C LEU A 103 -0.87 -7.71 23.18
N PRO A 104 -1.42 -6.63 22.61
CA PRO A 104 -2.87 -6.46 22.60
C PRO A 104 -3.51 -7.57 21.75
N LYS A 105 -4.62 -8.12 22.23
CA LYS A 105 -5.40 -9.15 21.52
C LYS A 105 -5.87 -8.66 20.14
N TYR A 106 -6.03 -7.35 19.99
CA TYR A 106 -6.39 -6.69 18.74
C TYR A 106 -5.50 -5.46 18.56
N HIS A 107 -5.02 -5.25 17.34
CA HIS A 107 -4.27 -4.05 16.98
C HIS A 107 -4.68 -3.59 15.59
N ALA A 108 -5.15 -2.35 15.48
CA ALA A 108 -5.55 -1.74 14.22
C ALA A 108 -5.04 -0.30 14.17
N TYR A 109 -4.19 0.05 13.21
CA TYR A 109 -3.72 1.44 13.08
C TYR A 109 -4.83 2.41 12.66
N CYS A 110 -5.95 1.90 12.13
CA CYS A 110 -6.96 2.72 11.48
C CYS A 110 -8.39 2.28 11.72
N GLY A 111 -9.32 3.23 11.55
CA GLY A 111 -10.76 3.01 11.59
C GLY A 111 -11.31 2.68 12.97
N ASP A 112 -12.55 2.19 12.98
CA ASP A 112 -13.32 1.98 14.21
C ASP A 112 -12.68 1.01 15.21
N TYR A 113 -11.75 0.17 14.77
CA TYR A 113 -11.08 -0.82 15.62
C TYR A 113 -9.92 -0.23 16.42
N VAL A 114 -9.43 0.96 16.07
CA VAL A 114 -8.42 1.71 16.86
C VAL A 114 -8.87 1.87 18.31
N LYS A 115 -10.18 2.00 18.53
CA LYS A 115 -10.77 2.15 19.87
C LYS A 115 -10.49 0.98 20.81
N SER A 116 -10.03 -0.14 20.28
CA SER A 116 -9.74 -1.38 20.99
C SER A 116 -8.25 -1.62 21.23
N ASN A 117 -7.35 -0.75 20.74
CA ASN A 117 -5.90 -0.99 20.80
C ASN A 117 -5.30 -0.75 22.19
N THR A 118 -5.67 0.36 22.83
CA THR A 118 -5.03 0.81 24.08
C THR A 118 -6.00 1.63 24.93
N GLU A 119 -5.69 1.74 26.22
CA GLU A 119 -6.34 2.68 27.17
C GLU A 119 -5.88 4.13 26.99
N ARG A 120 -4.87 4.41 26.15
CA ARG A 120 -4.45 5.77 25.82
C ARG A 120 -5.49 6.42 24.90
N VAL A 121 -5.33 7.72 24.65
CA VAL A 121 -6.16 8.46 23.70
C VAL A 121 -6.15 7.72 22.35
N LYS A 122 -7.35 7.39 21.87
CA LYS A 122 -7.56 6.57 20.68
C LYS A 122 -7.45 7.48 19.47
N VAL A 123 -6.51 7.15 18.58
CA VAL A 123 -6.14 8.00 17.45
C VAL A 123 -6.05 7.16 16.20
N ASP A 124 -6.80 7.55 15.17
CA ASP A 124 -6.69 6.97 13.82
C ASP A 124 -5.41 7.48 13.15
N PHE A 125 -4.54 6.57 12.72
CA PHE A 125 -3.29 6.91 12.04
C PHE A 125 -3.41 6.88 10.52
N CYS A 126 -4.55 6.46 9.96
CA CYS A 126 -4.80 6.51 8.53
C CYS A 126 -5.29 7.89 8.10
N GLY A 127 -4.57 8.50 7.16
CA GLY A 127 -5.10 9.58 6.35
C GLY A 127 -5.86 9.08 5.12
N GLU A 128 -5.99 9.95 4.14
CA GLU A 128 -6.63 9.64 2.87
C GLU A 128 -5.85 8.55 2.12
N GLN A 129 -6.58 7.58 1.55
CA GLN A 129 -5.96 6.51 0.77
C GLN A 129 -5.52 7.02 -0.61
N VAL A 130 -4.36 6.58 -1.06
CA VAL A 130 -3.90 6.84 -2.42
C VAL A 130 -4.65 5.93 -3.39
N ASN A 131 -5.21 6.49 -4.46
CA ASN A 131 -5.79 5.75 -5.56
C ASN A 131 -4.76 5.63 -6.69
N GLN A 132 -4.15 4.44 -6.83
CA GLN A 132 -3.16 4.17 -7.88
C GLN A 132 -3.75 4.13 -9.30
N ALA A 133 -5.08 4.12 -9.44
CA ALA A 133 -5.80 3.97 -10.71
C ALA A 133 -5.22 2.81 -11.55
N SER A 134 -5.01 3.02 -12.85
CA SER A 134 -4.46 2.00 -13.77
C SER A 134 -2.93 1.91 -13.76
N CYS A 135 -2.24 2.53 -12.80
CA CYS A 135 -0.78 2.44 -12.64
C CYS A 135 -0.43 1.34 -11.64
N GLY A 136 0.47 0.42 -12.00
CA GLY A 136 0.98 -0.64 -11.13
C GLY A 136 1.97 -0.14 -10.06
N CYS A 137 1.63 0.93 -9.36
CA CYS A 137 2.48 1.61 -8.37
C CYS A 137 2.14 1.24 -6.92
N CYS A 138 1.60 0.05 -6.66
CA CYS A 138 1.23 -0.39 -5.31
C CYS A 138 2.42 -0.35 -4.33
N TYR A 139 3.64 -0.61 -4.81
CA TYR A 139 4.89 -0.52 -4.03
C TYR A 139 5.19 0.91 -3.54
N ALA A 140 4.84 1.93 -4.33
CA ALA A 140 5.00 3.34 -3.96
C ALA A 140 3.81 3.82 -3.12
N THR A 141 2.61 3.35 -3.43
CA THR A 141 1.39 3.60 -2.63
C THR A 141 1.54 3.09 -1.20
N ALA A 142 2.13 1.90 -1.02
CA ALA A 142 2.45 1.37 0.30
C ALA A 142 3.39 2.29 1.10
N LEU A 143 4.38 2.92 0.43
CA LEU A 143 5.28 3.88 1.07
C LEU A 143 4.59 5.20 1.39
N ALA A 144 3.76 5.72 0.50
CA ALA A 144 2.95 6.92 0.79
C ALA A 144 2.08 6.70 2.05
N ASN A 145 1.41 5.55 2.15
CA ASN A 145 0.65 5.17 3.35
C ASN A 145 1.55 5.00 4.59
N LEU A 146 2.75 4.43 4.44
CA LEU A 146 3.72 4.36 5.53
C LEU A 146 4.14 5.76 6.02
N GLY A 147 4.35 6.71 5.12
CA GLY A 147 4.65 8.10 5.46
C GLY A 147 3.55 8.72 6.33
N GLN A 148 2.28 8.49 5.99
CA GLN A 148 1.13 8.94 6.79
C GLN A 148 1.16 8.35 8.21
N TYR A 149 1.46 7.06 8.34
CA TYR A 149 1.57 6.40 9.65
C TYR A 149 2.73 6.94 10.48
N LEU A 150 3.92 7.06 9.89
CA LEU A 150 5.10 7.54 10.59
C LEU A 150 4.90 8.98 11.05
N TYR A 151 4.38 9.84 10.19
CA TYR A 151 4.08 11.23 10.53
C TYR A 151 3.08 11.33 11.69
N THR A 152 1.97 10.59 11.62
CA THR A 152 0.92 10.63 12.65
C THR A 152 1.42 10.04 13.97
N ASN A 153 2.16 8.95 13.92
CA ASN A 153 2.74 8.35 15.13
C ASN A 153 3.78 9.28 15.79
N LEU A 154 4.67 9.90 15.01
CA LEU A 154 5.67 10.84 15.54
C LEU A 154 5.01 12.07 16.18
N THR A 155 4.00 12.65 15.52
CA THR A 155 3.26 13.78 16.09
C THR A 155 2.48 13.38 17.34
N TYR A 156 1.83 12.22 17.34
CA TYR A 156 1.14 11.69 18.51
C TYR A 156 2.10 11.45 19.69
N GLN A 157 3.27 10.86 19.46
CA GLN A 157 4.27 10.64 20.49
C GLN A 157 4.84 11.95 21.04
N GLN A 158 5.00 12.97 20.19
CA GLN A 158 5.56 14.26 20.59
C GLN A 158 4.56 15.14 21.36
N TYR A 159 3.28 15.13 20.98
CA TYR A 159 2.29 16.09 21.48
C TYR A 159 1.15 15.45 22.30
N GLY A 160 1.06 14.11 22.35
CA GLY A 160 -0.04 13.39 23.00
C GLY A 160 -1.38 13.43 22.24
N CYS A 161 -1.42 14.08 21.08
CA CYS A 161 -2.59 14.18 20.19
C CYS A 161 -2.15 14.34 18.73
N VAL A 162 -3.07 14.14 17.79
CA VAL A 162 -2.84 14.51 16.39
C VAL A 162 -3.08 15.99 16.24
N LYS A 163 -2.00 16.73 15.98
CA LYS A 163 -2.01 18.20 15.95
C LYS A 163 -2.78 18.80 14.77
N HIS A 164 -3.03 17.99 13.73
CA HIS A 164 -3.66 18.44 12.49
C HIS A 164 -5.09 17.92 12.38
N SER A 165 -6.00 18.78 11.91
CA SER A 165 -7.39 18.43 11.61
C SER A 165 -7.51 17.40 10.48
N ALA A 166 -6.46 17.24 9.67
CA ALA A 166 -6.33 16.19 8.66
C ALA A 166 -4.88 15.70 8.62
N ILE A 167 -4.68 14.39 8.49
CA ILE A 167 -3.37 13.78 8.27
C ILE A 167 -2.90 14.16 6.86
N PRO A 168 -1.66 14.64 6.67
CA PRO A 168 -1.17 15.04 5.35
C PRO A 168 -1.13 13.84 4.40
N LYS A 169 -1.65 14.02 3.18
CA LYS A 169 -1.56 13.02 2.12
C LYS A 169 -0.16 13.05 1.50
N PHE A 170 0.58 11.97 1.65
CA PHE A 170 1.85 11.77 0.96
C PHE A 170 1.60 11.23 -0.46
N GLY A 171 2.38 11.73 -1.42
CA GLY A 171 2.22 11.39 -2.82
C GLY A 171 3.13 10.29 -3.32
N VAL A 172 2.74 9.67 -4.43
CA VAL A 172 3.49 8.57 -5.04
C VAL A 172 4.34 9.01 -6.23
N GLN A 173 4.01 10.14 -6.87
CA GLN A 173 4.56 10.51 -8.17
C GLN A 173 6.09 10.69 -8.13
N ARG A 174 6.61 11.37 -7.09
CA ARG A 174 8.06 11.52 -6.88
C ARG A 174 8.80 10.18 -6.84
N TYR A 175 8.21 9.15 -6.24
CA TYR A 175 8.81 7.82 -6.20
C TYR A 175 8.86 7.17 -7.58
N LEU A 176 7.79 7.35 -8.38
CA LEU A 176 7.69 6.83 -9.74
C LEU A 176 8.68 7.50 -10.69
N ASP A 177 8.85 8.81 -10.58
CA ASP A 177 9.68 9.55 -11.54
C ASP A 177 11.18 9.34 -11.29
N ILE A 178 11.59 9.24 -10.02
CA ILE A 178 13.00 9.14 -9.64
C ILE A 178 13.48 7.68 -9.65
N THR A 179 12.64 6.72 -9.25
CA THR A 179 13.10 5.33 -9.06
C THR A 179 12.97 4.53 -10.34
N SER A 180 14.11 4.18 -10.94
CA SER A 180 14.16 3.25 -12.07
C SER A 180 15.31 2.27 -11.87
N THR A 181 14.97 1.01 -11.59
CA THR A 181 15.92 -0.11 -11.46
C THR A 181 15.51 -1.27 -12.37
N SER A 182 16.29 -2.35 -12.38
CA SER A 182 15.87 -3.59 -13.05
C SER A 182 14.56 -4.15 -12.48
N ALA A 183 14.32 -3.98 -11.18
CA ALA A 183 13.18 -4.51 -10.45
C ALA A 183 12.05 -3.51 -10.21
N THR A 184 12.32 -2.20 -10.32
CA THR A 184 11.36 -1.12 -10.08
C THR A 184 11.24 -0.25 -11.32
N LYS A 185 10.07 -0.26 -11.94
CA LYS A 185 9.81 0.38 -13.23
C LYS A 185 8.50 1.17 -13.21
N ARG A 186 8.45 2.27 -12.47
CA ARG A 186 7.31 3.21 -12.49
C ARG A 186 5.96 2.49 -12.35
N CYS A 187 5.05 2.63 -13.31
CA CYS A 187 3.75 1.96 -13.35
C CYS A 187 3.78 0.47 -13.71
N CYS A 188 4.92 -0.09 -14.07
CA CYS A 188 5.08 -1.49 -14.46
C CYS A 188 5.43 -2.41 -13.28
N GLY A 189 5.23 -1.94 -12.04
CA GLY A 189 5.60 -2.67 -10.82
C GLY A 189 6.95 -2.24 -10.24
N GLY A 190 7.18 -2.66 -9.00
CA GLY A 190 8.39 -2.30 -8.29
C GLY A 190 8.47 -2.78 -6.86
N ASN A 191 9.55 -2.37 -6.18
CA ASN A 191 9.87 -2.76 -4.82
C ASN A 191 10.07 -1.52 -3.93
N SER A 192 9.40 -1.49 -2.79
CA SER A 192 9.48 -0.36 -1.85
C SER A 192 10.90 -0.12 -1.31
N LYS A 193 11.75 -1.15 -1.19
CA LYS A 193 13.15 -1.01 -0.77
C LYS A 193 13.97 -0.21 -1.79
N ASP A 194 13.82 -0.52 -3.08
CA ASP A 194 14.52 0.21 -4.15
C ASP A 194 14.12 1.69 -4.13
N VAL A 195 12.83 1.96 -3.94
CA VAL A 195 12.30 3.32 -3.83
C VAL A 195 12.90 4.04 -2.63
N MET A 196 12.90 3.43 -1.45
CA MET A 196 13.46 4.05 -0.24
C MET A 196 14.97 4.29 -0.35
N ASN A 197 15.70 3.43 -1.06
CA ASN A 197 17.12 3.62 -1.33
C ASN A 197 17.38 4.81 -2.29
N ALA A 198 16.54 4.97 -3.32
CA ALA A 198 16.67 6.06 -4.29
C ALA A 198 16.14 7.40 -3.75
N VAL A 199 15.08 7.35 -2.95
CA VAL A 199 14.35 8.50 -2.42
C VAL A 199 14.09 8.29 -0.92
N PRO A 200 15.07 8.56 -0.04
CA PRO A 200 14.97 8.31 1.41
C PRO A 200 14.17 9.41 2.14
N SER A 201 13.07 9.87 1.54
CA SER A 201 12.21 10.93 2.07
C SER A 201 10.81 10.82 1.48
N PHE A 202 9.83 11.39 2.15
CA PHE A 202 8.45 11.48 1.67
C PHE A 202 8.17 12.88 1.13
N SER A 203 7.31 12.99 0.13
CA SER A 203 6.78 14.27 -0.38
C SER A 203 5.27 14.30 -0.22
N LEU A 204 4.72 15.47 0.11
CA LEU A 204 3.27 15.65 0.11
C LEU A 204 2.75 15.55 -1.32
N GLU A 205 1.53 15.03 -1.47
CA GLU A 205 0.81 15.00 -2.74
C GLU A 205 0.67 16.42 -3.33
N SER A 206 0.49 17.43 -2.49
CA SER A 206 0.40 18.83 -2.93
C SER A 206 1.69 19.38 -3.54
N ASP A 207 2.84 18.84 -3.12
CA ASP A 207 4.15 19.34 -3.54
C ASP A 207 4.64 18.61 -4.80
N TYR A 208 4.18 17.38 -5.01
CA TYR A 208 4.51 16.54 -6.17
C TYR A 208 3.34 15.58 -6.49
N PRO A 209 2.28 16.08 -7.13
CA PRO A 209 1.12 15.28 -7.53
C PRO A 209 1.44 14.34 -8.70
#